data_AF-A0A838KKV8-F1
#
_entry.id   AF-A0A838KKV8-F1
#
_cell.length_a   1.000
_cell.length_b   1.000
_cell.length_c   1.000
_cell.angle_alpha   90.00
_cell.angle_beta   90.00
_cell.angle_gamma   90.00
#
_symmetry.space_group_name_H-M   'P 1'
#
loop_
_entity.id
_entity.type
_entity.pdbx_description
1 polymer ?
#
loop_
_entity_poly.entity_id
_entity_poly.type
_entity_poly.pdbx_seq_one_letter_code
_entity_poly.pdbx_strand_id
1 'polypeptide(L)' 'MRAQQGHRRGFGAIRKLPSGRYQASYIGPDLVRHKAPTTYPTREDAEGWLYKQRGAVTGDDWTPPAVRK' A
#
# COMPACT_ATOMS: atom_id res chain seq x y z
N MET A 1 6.82 -16.75 -7.94
CA MET A 1 6.99 -15.41 -8.56
C MET A 1 7.13 -14.35 -7.47
N ARG A 2 8.36 -13.93 -7.12
CA ARG A 2 8.59 -12.88 -6.10
C ARG A 2 8.42 -11.52 -6.78
N ALA A 3 7.30 -10.83 -6.48
CA ALA A 3 7.07 -9.49 -7.00
C ALA A 3 8.12 -8.52 -6.45
N GLN A 4 9.01 -8.11 -7.36
CA GLN A 4 10.08 -7.12 -7.27
C GLN A 4 10.06 -6.25 -6.02
N GLN A 5 11.09 -6.41 -5.20
CA GLN A 5 11.59 -5.36 -4.31
C GLN A 5 12.25 -4.28 -5.17
N GLY A 6 11.45 -3.41 -5.78
CA GLY A 6 11.95 -2.19 -6.41
C GLY A 6 12.17 -1.11 -5.36
N HIS A 7 13.42 -0.77 -5.09
CA HIS A 7 13.88 0.47 -4.46
C HIS A 7 13.11 0.92 -3.19
N ARG A 8 13.48 0.33 -2.04
CA ARG A 8 12.98 0.73 -0.71
C ARG A 8 13.51 2.13 -0.33
N ARG A 9 12.77 3.17 -0.71
CA ARG A 9 12.88 4.51 -0.07
C ARG A 9 11.56 4.98 0.55
N GLY A 10 10.46 4.25 0.39
CA GLY A 10 9.15 4.56 0.95
C GLY A 10 8.54 3.39 1.73
N PHE A 11 7.59 3.70 2.62
CA PHE A 11 6.86 2.76 3.50
C PHE A 11 6.12 1.63 2.74
N GLY A 12 5.86 1.79 1.44
CA GLY A 12 5.24 0.76 0.61
C GLY A 12 5.72 0.79 -0.84
N ALA A 13 5.05 0.00 -1.67
CA ALA A 13 5.26 -0.16 -3.10
C ALA A 13 4.01 0.22 -3.89
N ILE A 14 4.21 0.94 -5.00
CA ILE A 14 3.15 1.30 -5.96
C ILE A 14 3.50 0.69 -7.29
N ARG A 15 2.54 -0.03 -7.89
CA ARG A 15 2.66 -0.59 -9.24
C ARG A 15 1.59 0.00 -10.15
N LYS A 16 1.95 0.25 -11.41
CA LYS A 16 0.99 0.57 -12.47
C LYS A 16 0.45 -0.74 -13.07
N LEU A 17 -0.87 -0.81 -13.25
CA LEU A 17 -1.56 -1.94 -13.88
C LEU A 17 -1.70 -1.71 -15.40
N PRO A 18 -1.94 -2.77 -16.19
CA PRO A 18 -2.20 -2.65 -17.63
C PRO A 18 -3.39 -1.73 -17.95
N SER A 19 -4.34 -1.60 -17.03
CA SER A 19 -5.48 -0.67 -17.11
C SER A 19 -5.09 0.81 -16.96
N GLY A 20 -3.82 1.14 -16.74
CA GLY A 20 -3.35 2.49 -16.45
C GLY A 20 -3.53 2.92 -14.98
N ARG A 21 -4.28 2.15 -14.19
CA ARG A 21 -4.52 2.41 -12.75
C ARG A 21 -3.31 2.05 -11.88
N TYR A 22 -3.24 2.63 -10.70
CA TYR A 22 -2.19 2.42 -9.71
C TYR A 22 -2.68 1.54 -8.56
N GLN A 23 -1.90 0.54 -8.17
CA GLN A 23 -2.17 -0.28 -7.00
C GLN A 23 -1.08 -0.04 -5.97
N ALA A 24 -1.48 0.36 -4.76
CA ALA A 24 -0.58 0.47 -3.62
C ALA A 24 -0.54 -0.82 -2.80
N SER A 25 0.59 -1.08 -2.17
CA SER A 25 0.78 -2.16 -1.20
C SER A 25 1.87 -1.81 -0.21
N TYR A 26 1.79 -2.26 1.03
CA TYR A 26 2.85 -2.11 2.03
C TYR A 26 3.09 -3.43 2.78
N ILE A 27 4.19 -3.50 3.53
CA ILE A 27 4.45 -4.60 4.46
C ILE A 27 4.18 -4.07 5.86
N GLY A 28 3.24 -4.67 6.57
CA GLY A 28 2.91 -4.31 7.94
C GLY A 28 3.94 -4.87 8.94
N PRO A 29 3.81 -4.52 10.23
CA PRO A 29 4.62 -5.12 11.30
C PRO A 29 4.39 -6.64 11.44
N ASP A 30 3.26 -7.13 10.93
CA ASP A 30 2.92 -8.56 10.80
C ASP A 30 3.72 -9.29 9.72
N LEU A 31 4.64 -8.60 9.02
CA LEU A 31 5.42 -9.11 7.89
C LEU A 31 4.56 -9.57 6.70
N VAL A 32 3.27 -9.23 6.68
CA VAL A 32 2.35 -9.54 5.60
C VAL A 32 2.24 -8.36 4.64
N ARG A 33 2.07 -8.68 3.36
CA ARG A 33 1.79 -7.68 2.33
C ARG A 33 0.32 -7.30 2.31
N HIS A 34 0.03 -6.08 2.72
CA HIS A 34 -1.30 -5.47 2.64
C HIS A 34 -1.44 -4.69 1.34
N LYS A 35 -2.40 -5.08 0.50
CA LYS A 35 -2.72 -4.37 -0.74
C LYS A 35 -3.85 -3.38 -0.48
N ALA A 36 -3.86 -2.27 -1.23
CA ALA A 36 -5.01 -1.39 -1.24
C ALA A 36 -6.26 -2.16 -1.72
N PRO A 37 -7.43 -1.94 -1.07
CA PRO A 37 -8.68 -2.58 -1.45
C PRO A 37 -9.17 -2.13 -2.83
N THR A 38 -8.73 -0.95 -3.28
CA THR A 38 -9.06 -0.37 -4.58
C THR A 38 -7.80 0.05 -5.32
N THR A 39 -7.95 0.24 -6.64
CA THR A 39 -6.91 0.82 -7.50
C THR A 39 -7.19 2.29 -7.74
N TYR A 40 -6.13 3.10 -7.79
CA TYR A 40 -6.19 4.55 -7.88
C TYR A 40 -5.96 5.05 -9.31
N PRO A 41 -6.52 6.22 -9.67
CA PRO A 41 -6.32 6.80 -11.00
C PRO A 41 -4.92 7.42 -11.15
N THR A 42 -4.35 7.96 -10.08
CA THR A 42 -3.03 8.59 -10.08
C THR A 42 -2.07 7.90 -9.12
N ARG A 43 -0.76 8.15 -9.32
CA ARG A 43 0.27 7.69 -8.39
C ARG A 43 0.14 8.40 -7.03
N GLU A 44 -0.20 9.68 -7.03
CA GLU A 44 -0.36 10.50 -5.82
C GLU A 44 -1.48 9.99 -4.92
N ASP A 45 -2.62 9.59 -5.49
CA ASP A 45 -3.70 8.92 -4.75
C ASP A 45 -3.23 7.64 -4.06
N ALA A 46 -2.42 6.84 -4.77
CA ALA A 46 -1.82 5.63 -4.24
C ALA A 46 -0.78 5.92 -3.14
N GLU A 47 -0.01 6.99 -3.27
CA GLU A 47 0.91 7.48 -2.23
C GLU A 47 0.14 7.98 -1.00
N GLY A 48 -0.95 8.73 -1.19
CA GLY A 48 -1.82 9.21 -0.11
C GLY A 48 -2.40 8.08 0.73
N TRP A 49 -2.76 6.95 0.10
CA TRP A 49 -3.15 5.75 0.84
C TRP A 49 -1.99 5.20 1.69
N LEU A 50 -0.78 5.09 1.13
CA LEU A 50 0.39 4.63 1.89
C LEU A 50 0.72 5.53 3.08
N TYR A 51 0.59 6.86 2.94
CA TYR A 51 0.79 7.79 4.06
C TYR A 51 -0.23 7.58 5.18
N LYS A 52 -1.51 7.35 4.86
CA LYS A 52 -2.53 7.01 5.86
C LYS A 52 -2.20 5.71 6.60
N GLN A 53 -1.74 4.69 5.88
CA GLN A 53 -1.33 3.42 6.48
C GLN A 53 -0.07 3.58 7.36
N ARG A 54 0.88 4.43 6.95
CA ARG A 54 2.05 4.76 7.77
C ARG A 54 1.65 5.42 9.09
N GLY A 55 0.72 6.37 9.05
CA GLY A 55 0.16 6.99 10.25
C GLY A 55 -0.52 5.99 11.18
N ALA A 56 -1.31 5.05 10.62
CA ALA A 56 -1.96 4.00 11.40
C ALA A 56 -0.96 3.03 12.05
N VAL A 57 0.11 2.63 11.36
CA VAL A 57 1.17 1.76 11.93
C VAL A 57 1.93 2.47 13.06
N THR A 58 2.20 3.77 12.93
CA THR A 58 2.92 4.54 13.97
C THR A 58 2.03 4.91 15.16
N GLY A 59 0.71 5.05 14.95
CA GLY A 59 -0.23 5.58 15.95
C GLY A 59 -0.92 4.54 16.84
N ASP A 60 -0.46 3.28 16.87
CA ASP A 60 -1.05 2.16 17.64
C ASP A 60 -2.49 1.72 17.22
N ASP A 61 -3.20 2.48 16.37
CA ASP A 61 -4.56 2.17 15.87
C ASP A 61 -4.55 1.33 14.57
N TRP A 62 -3.52 0.52 14.35
CA TRP A 62 -3.39 -0.21 13.09
C TRP A 62 -4.42 -1.36 12.98
N THR A 63 -5.43 -1.17 12.13
CA THR A 63 -6.37 -2.22 11.73
C THR A 63 -6.12 -2.62 10.26
N PRO A 64 -5.99 -3.93 9.94
CA PRO A 64 -5.71 -4.37 8.59
C PRO A 64 -6.81 -3.95 7.60
N PRO A 65 -6.46 -3.40 6.42
CA PRO A 65 -7.42 -2.86 5.46
C PRO A 65 -8.35 -3.91 4.84
N ALA A 66 -8.01 -5.21 4.96
CA ALA A 66 -8.87 -6.32 4.54
C ALA A 66 -10.18 -6.42 5.34
N VAL A 67 -10.29 -5.73 6.48
CA VAL A 67 -11.45 -5.82 7.39
C VAL A 67 -12.45 -4.68 7.17
N ARG A 68 -12.12 -3.65 6.39
CA ARG A 68 -13.03 -2.51 6.14
C ARG A 68 -13.89 -2.81 4.91
N LYS A 69 -15.04 -3.47 5.14
CA LYS A 69 -16.06 -3.79 4.14
C LYS A 69 -16.95 -2.58 3.84
#